data_AF-A0A1J3IWJ1-F1
#
_entry.id   AF-A0A1J3IWJ1-F1
#
_cell.length_a   1.000
_cell.length_b   1.000
_cell.length_c   1.000
_cell.angle_alpha   90.00
_cell.angle_beta   90.00
_cell.angle_gamma   90.00
#
_symmetry.space_group_name_H-M   'P 1'
#
loop_
_entity.id
_entity.type
_entity.pdbx_description
1 polymer ?
#
loop_
_entity_poly.entity_id
_entity_poly.type
_entity_poly.pdbx_seq_one_letter_code
_entity_poly.pdbx_strand_id
1 'polypeptide(L)'
;TAVTSSVHEMESGFTIWSFNGTMLCRMVKDHFFQLAWRPRPPSLFSAEKEEEIAKNLKHYSKKYPSEERDVSLLLSEEEGVNGRMGEVGDAVEVSARRGETH
;
A
#
# COMPACT_ATOMS: atom_id res chain seq x y z
N THR A 1 -3.81 17.04 -9.70
CA THR A 1 -4.07 15.59 -9.82
C THR A 1 -5.15 15.42 -10.86
N ALA A 2 -4.83 14.93 -12.05
CA ALA A 2 -5.83 14.70 -13.09
C ALA A 2 -6.48 13.32 -12.87
N VAL A 3 -7.81 13.25 -12.94
CA VAL A 3 -8.57 12.01 -12.93
C VAL A 3 -9.33 11.95 -14.25
N THR A 4 -8.84 11.15 -15.19
CA THR A 4 -9.52 10.88 -16.46
C THR A 4 -10.52 9.75 -16.22
N SER A 5 -11.82 10.04 -16.39
CA SER A 5 -12.85 9.01 -16.51
C SER A 5 -13.26 8.90 -17.98
N SER A 6 -12.85 7.82 -18.63
CA SER A 6 -13.34 7.44 -19.95
C SER A 6 -14.43 6.39 -19.76
N VAL A 7 -15.67 6.77 -20.02
CA VAL A 7 -16.83 5.88 -20.16
C VAL A 7 -16.55 4.89 -21.30
N HIS A 8 -16.08 3.69 -20.99
CA HIS A 8 -16.07 2.54 -21.90
C HIS A 8 -16.69 1.37 -21.14
N GLU A 9 -17.75 0.78 -21.71
CA GLU A 9 -18.69 -0.14 -21.05
C GLU A 9 -18.12 -1.52 -20.68
N MET A 10 -16.82 -1.80 -20.88
CA MET A 10 -16.25 -3.12 -20.60
C MET A 10 -15.01 -3.16 -19.70
N GLU A 11 -14.44 -2.02 -19.31
CA GLU A 11 -13.29 -1.96 -18.40
C GLU A 11 -13.39 -0.77 -17.44
N SER A 12 -14.51 -0.68 -16.71
CA SER A 12 -14.70 0.36 -15.71
C SER A 12 -13.69 0.19 -14.56
N GLY A 13 -13.01 1.26 -14.15
CA GLY A 13 -11.90 1.18 -13.20
C GLY A 13 -11.06 2.46 -13.15
N PHE A 14 -9.95 2.44 -12.40
CA PHE A 14 -9.02 3.55 -12.34
C PHE A 14 -7.56 3.10 -12.22
N THR A 15 -6.67 3.97 -12.65
CA THR A 15 -5.22 3.81 -12.52
C THR A 15 -4.64 4.99 -11.74
N ILE A 16 -3.91 4.69 -10.69
CA ILE A 16 -3.15 5.67 -9.90
C ILE A 16 -1.74 5.74 -10.48
N TRP A 17 -1.33 6.95 -10.81
CA TRP A 17 0.03 7.27 -11.24
C TRP A 17 0.72 8.14 -10.19
N SER A 18 2.01 7.94 -10.01
CA SER A 18 2.85 8.87 -9.28
C SER A 18 3.10 10.15 -10.09
N PHE A 19 3.60 11.20 -9.45
CA PHE A 19 3.87 12.49 -10.10
C PHE A 19 4.95 12.40 -11.20
N ASN A 20 5.85 11.42 -11.12
CA ASN A 20 6.88 11.13 -12.12
C ASN A 20 6.40 10.16 -13.22
N GLY A 21 5.12 9.78 -13.23
CA GLY A 21 4.53 8.96 -14.28
C GLY A 21 4.68 7.44 -14.11
N THR A 22 5.12 6.96 -12.95
CA THR A 22 5.13 5.53 -12.62
C THR A 22 3.72 5.06 -12.25
N MET A 23 3.31 3.91 -12.79
CA MET A 23 2.03 3.30 -12.42
C MET A 23 2.15 2.71 -11.00
N LEU A 24 1.30 3.16 -10.07
CA LEU A 24 1.29 2.69 -8.69
C LEU A 24 0.24 1.59 -8.47
N CYS A 25 -0.94 1.75 -9.07
CA CYS A 25 -2.05 0.83 -8.88
C CYS A 25 -3.00 0.88 -10.07
N ARG A 26 -3.52 -0.27 -10.48
CA ARG A 26 -4.63 -0.39 -11.43
C ARG A 26 -5.71 -1.24 -10.78
N MET A 27 -6.93 -0.72 -10.73
CA MET A 27 -8.10 -1.48 -10.26
C MET A 27 -9.19 -1.43 -11.31
N VAL A 28 -9.60 -2.61 -11.75
CA VAL A 28 -10.80 -2.81 -12.58
C VAL A 28 -11.95 -3.09 -11.62
N LYS A 29 -13.03 -2.31 -11.72
CA LYS A 29 -14.20 -2.42 -10.85
C LYS A 29 -15.46 -2.20 -11.67
N ASP A 30 -16.32 -3.20 -11.66
CA ASP A 30 -17.63 -3.09 -12.29
C ASP A 30 -18.50 -2.02 -11.61
N HIS A 31 -19.34 -1.35 -12.39
CA HIS A 31 -20.16 -0.21 -11.94
C HIS A 31 -19.38 0.83 -11.13
N PHE A 32 -18.21 1.27 -11.62
CA PHE A 32 -17.45 2.33 -10.97
C PHE A 32 -18.07 3.70 -11.25
N PHE A 33 -18.54 4.37 -10.19
CA PHE A 33 -19.24 5.66 -10.30
C PHE A 33 -18.35 6.88 -10.06
N GLN A 34 -17.49 6.85 -9.03
CA GLN A 34 -16.66 8.00 -8.67
C GLN A 34 -15.42 7.58 -7.87
N LEU A 35 -14.31 8.26 -8.15
CA LEU A 35 -13.15 8.36 -7.25
C LEU A 35 -12.95 9.83 -6.89
N ALA A 36 -12.92 10.10 -5.60
CA ALA A 36 -12.61 11.42 -5.07
C ALA A 36 -11.63 11.28 -3.90
N TRP A 37 -10.57 12.09 -3.92
CA TRP A 37 -9.68 12.21 -2.78
C TRP A 37 -10.43 12.93 -1.65
N ARG A 38 -10.29 12.43 -0.42
CA ARG A 38 -10.86 13.10 0.74
C ARG A 38 -10.17 14.46 0.91
N PRO A 39 -10.91 15.54 1.23
CA PRO A 39 -10.28 16.81 1.56
C PRO A 39 -9.35 16.62 2.74
N ARG A 40 -8.15 17.22 2.68
CA ARG A 40 -7.22 17.14 3.81
C ARG A 40 -7.80 17.94 4.99
N PRO A 41 -7.86 17.36 6.20
CA PRO A 41 -8.18 18.12 7.40
C PRO A 41 -7.11 19.21 7.65
N PRO A 42 -7.41 20.22 8.49
CA PRO A 42 -6.42 21.20 8.91
C PRO A 42 -5.16 20.52 9.45
N SER A 43 -4.01 21.14 9.21
CA SER A 43 -2.76 20.58 9.71
C SER A 43 -2.81 20.49 11.24
N LEU A 44 -2.33 19.36 11.75
CA LEU A 44 -2.18 19.14 13.18
C LEU A 44 -0.93 19.83 13.75
N PHE A 45 -0.17 20.50 12.88
CA PHE A 45 1.08 21.17 13.24
C PHE A 45 0.82 22.63 13.58
N SER A 46 1.54 23.14 14.57
CA SER A 46 1.65 24.58 14.77
C SER A 46 2.45 25.19 13.63
N ALA A 47 2.21 26.47 13.33
CA ALA A 47 2.92 27.19 12.26
C ALA A 47 4.45 27.13 12.40
N GLU A 48 4.96 27.16 13.63
CA GLU A 48 6.39 27.00 13.93
C GLU A 48 6.95 25.64 13.46
N LYS A 49 6.22 24.55 13.71
CA LYS A 49 6.63 23.21 13.27
C LYS A 49 6.57 23.08 11.76
N GLU A 50 5.57 23.68 11.12
CA GLU A 50 5.51 23.67 9.66
C GLU A 50 6.70 24.40 9.03
N GLU A 51 7.11 25.54 9.60
CA GLU A 51 8.26 26.29 9.13
C GLU A 51 9.58 25.53 9.37
N GLU A 52 9.72 24.87 10.53
CA GLU A 52 10.85 24.00 10.82
C GLU A 52 10.95 22.84 9.82
N ILE A 53 9.82 22.18 9.53
CA ILE A 53 9.76 21.08 8.55
C ILE A 53 10.12 21.60 7.16
N ALA A 54 9.62 22.78 6.76
CA ALA A 54 9.95 23.39 5.48
C ALA A 54 11.45 23.70 5.36
N LYS A 55 12.08 24.22 6.43
CA LYS A 55 13.53 24.51 6.48
C LYS A 55 14.37 23.23 6.41
N ASN A 56 13.92 22.16 7.08
CA ASN A 56 14.63 20.89 7.16
C ASN A 56 14.24 19.89 6.06
N LEU A 57 13.43 20.30 5.07
CA LEU A 57 12.88 19.40 4.05
C LEU A 57 13.96 18.61 3.30
N LYS A 58 15.16 19.19 3.10
CA LYS A 58 16.31 18.51 2.48
C LYS A 58 16.85 17.36 3.32
N HIS A 59 16.85 17.49 4.64
CA HIS A 59 17.27 16.42 5.55
C HIS A 59 16.31 15.24 5.46
N TYR A 60 15.01 15.54 5.53
CA TYR A 60 13.93 14.55 5.42
C TYR A 60 13.90 13.84 4.05
N SER A 61 14.08 14.59 2.97
CA SER A 61 14.14 14.05 1.60
C SER A 61 15.22 12.98 1.43
N LYS A 62 16.34 13.07 2.15
CA LYS A 62 17.40 12.06 2.11
C LYS A 62 17.15 10.88 3.07
N LYS A 63 16.49 11.14 4.20
CA LYS A 63 16.27 10.15 5.26
C LYS A 63 15.21 9.11 4.86
N TYR A 64 14.06 9.57 4.38
CA TYR A 64 12.89 8.71 4.15
C TYR A 64 13.10 7.61 3.10
N PRO A 65 13.79 7.82 1.96
CA PRO A 65 13.98 6.74 0.98
C PRO A 65 14.79 5.55 1.51
N SER A 66 15.65 5.76 2.51
CA SER A 66 16.37 4.65 3.16
C SER A 66 15.47 3.92 4.14
N GLU A 67 14.76 4.66 5.00
CA GLU A 67 13.83 4.06 5.96
C GLU A 67 12.67 3.31 5.27
N GLU A 68 12.14 3.85 4.17
CA GLU A 68 11.10 3.19 3.37
C GLU A 68 11.60 1.87 2.75
N ARG A 69 12.85 1.83 2.28
CA ARG A 69 13.47 0.60 1.77
C ARG A 69 13.62 -0.43 2.88
N ASP A 70 14.12 -0.01 4.04
CA ASP A 70 14.32 -0.91 5.18
C ASP A 70 12.97 -1.48 5.66
N VAL A 71 11.94 -0.64 5.79
CA VAL A 71 10.57 -1.09 6.16
C VAL A 71 9.99 -2.02 5.10
N SER A 72 10.16 -1.73 3.80
CA SER A 72 9.68 -2.61 2.74
C SER A 72 10.35 -3.99 2.78
N LEU A 73 11.63 -4.06 3.12
CA LEU A 73 12.36 -5.32 3.28
C LEU A 73 11.83 -6.11 4.48
N LEU A 74 11.68 -5.45 5.63
CA LEU A 74 11.16 -6.08 6.85
C LEU A 74 9.75 -6.66 6.65
N LEU A 75 8.86 -5.91 5.98
CA LEU A 75 7.51 -6.39 5.66
C LEU A 75 7.54 -7.62 4.75
N SER A 76 8.43 -7.65 3.77
CA SER A 76 8.58 -8.79 2.86
C SER A 76 9.11 -10.04 3.60
N GLU A 77 10.00 -9.84 4.56
CA GLU A 77 10.51 -10.91 5.43
C GLU A 77 9.43 -11.45 6.36
N GLU A 78 8.63 -10.58 6.98
CA GLU A 78 7.51 -11.00 7.85
C GLU A 78 6.41 -11.73 7.08
N GLU A 79 6.05 -11.28 5.87
CA GLU A 79 5.11 -12.00 5.00
C GLU A 79 5.63 -13.39 4.65
N GLY A 80 6.93 -13.51 4.36
CA GLY A 80 7.59 -14.80 4.13
C GLY A 80 7.58 -15.72 5.35
N VAL A 81 7.82 -15.19 6.55
CA VAL A 81 7.77 -15.96 7.81
C VAL A 81 6.35 -16.41 8.14
N ASN A 82 5.35 -15.52 7.99
CA ASN A 82 3.95 -15.84 8.22
C ASN A 82 3.44 -16.88 7.21
N GLY A 83 3.85 -16.80 5.96
CA GLY A 83 3.55 -17.82 4.94
C GLY A 83 4.10 -19.19 5.32
N ARG A 84 5.38 -19.26 5.71
CA ARG A 84 6.03 -20.53 6.13
C ARG A 84 5.40 -21.13 7.39
N MET A 85 4.99 -20.28 8.33
CA MET A 85 4.28 -20.73 9.54
C MET A 85 2.89 -21.30 9.18
N GLY A 86 2.19 -20.68 8.23
CA GLY A 86 0.91 -21.16 7.70
C GLY A 86 1.03 -22.52 7.01
N GLU A 87 2.03 -22.70 6.13
CA GLU A 87 2.28 -23.97 5.44
C GLU A 87 2.60 -25.11 6.42
N VAL A 88 3.37 -24.84 7.47
CA VAL A 88 3.66 -25.82 8.52
C VAL A 88 2.41 -26.15 9.33
N GLY A 89 1.57 -25.14 9.64
CA GLY A 89 0.27 -25.34 10.29
C GLY A 89 -0.66 -26.25 9.49
N ASP A 90 -0.81 -25.98 8.19
CA ASP A 90 -1.61 -26.81 7.28
C ASP A 90 -1.05 -28.24 7.16
N ALA A 91 0.26 -28.40 7.06
CA ALA A 91 0.89 -29.72 6.98
C ALA A 91 0.69 -30.56 8.25
N VAL A 92 0.74 -29.91 9.43
CA VAL A 92 0.47 -30.54 10.73
C VAL A 92 -1.01 -30.93 10.84
N GLU A 93 -1.92 -30.05 10.46
CA GLU A 93 -3.36 -30.33 10.48
C GLU A 93 -3.74 -31.48 9.54
N VAL A 94 -3.20 -31.48 8.32
CA VAL A 94 -3.39 -32.54 7.33
C VAL A 94 -2.83 -33.88 7.79
N SER A 95 -1.77 -33.88 8.60
CA SER A 95 -1.19 -35.10 9.17
C SER A 95 -2.02 -35.64 10.35
N ALA A 96 -2.58 -34.75 11.18
CA ALA A 96 -3.49 -35.13 12.27
C ALA A 96 -4.75 -35.83 11.73
N ARG A 97 -5.38 -35.26 10.69
CA ARG A 97 -6.58 -35.82 10.05
C ARG A 97 -6.36 -37.19 9.40
N ARG A 98 -5.12 -37.50 8.98
CA ARG A 98 -4.76 -38.81 8.40
C ARG A 98 -4.48 -39.88 9.46
N GLY A 99 -4.18 -39.50 10.70
CA GLY A 99 -3.97 -40.42 11.81
C GLY A 99 -5.26 -40.90 12.47
N GLU A 100 -6.39 -40.21 12.24
CA GLU A 100 -7.70 -40.53 12.84
C GLU A 100 -8.54 -41.52 12.02
N THR A 101 -8.07 -41.94 10.83
CA THR A 101 -8.72 -42.98 10.02
C THR A 101 -8.07 -44.34 10.27
N HIS A 102 -8.41 -45.00 11.38
CA HIS A 102 -8.22 -46.44 11.54
C HIS A 102 -9.24 -47.05 12.49
#